data_AF-A0A9P0CJ53-F1
#
_entry.id   AF-A0A9P0CJ53-F1
#
_cell.length_a   1.000
_cell.length_b   1.000
_cell.length_c   1.000
_cell.angle_alpha   90.00
_cell.angle_beta   90.00
_cell.angle_gamma   90.00
#
_symmetry.space_group_name_H-M   'P 1'
#
loop_
_entity.id
_entity.type
_entity.pdbx_description
1 polymer ?
#
loop_
_entity_poly.entity_id
_entity_poly.type
_entity_poly.pdbx_seq_one_letter_code
_entity_poly.pdbx_strand_id
1 'polypeptide(L)'
;MKVFVILSLFCVAAIADDYCYQDVVGACSKTANKHYSAVLNCSAKYGAIEKVQPALQQYINHHFVRSFEYLLMSTHFANYQKNRAGFEKLFRELSDNKWHEGIEMIKYLDSRGGEMDFNRIAEDVAKEEEKERSFELYELAAVARALDTEKKMALEANSIHSEATRKNINFHDPEISDYIEKEVVHKEKDLIRKLAGYATDLTNLLNKQDSSLSLFLFDEYLQNNKLF
;
A
#
# COMPACT_ATOMS: atom_id res chain seq x y z
N MET A 1 -49.94 -34.77 -27.95
CA MET A 1 -48.94 -33.85 -28.56
C MET A 1 -49.31 -32.42 -28.19
N LYS A 2 -48.55 -31.78 -27.29
CA LYS A 2 -48.55 -30.31 -27.13
C LYS A 2 -47.09 -29.92 -27.01
N VAL A 3 -46.58 -29.26 -28.04
CA VAL A 3 -45.18 -28.83 -28.16
C VAL A 3 -45.06 -27.51 -27.41
N PHE A 4 -44.23 -27.48 -26.37
CA PHE A 4 -43.78 -26.24 -25.75
C PHE A 4 -42.59 -25.70 -26.55
N VAL A 5 -42.79 -24.55 -27.21
CA VAL A 5 -41.71 -23.79 -27.83
C VAL A 5 -41.10 -22.91 -26.75
N ILE A 6 -39.91 -23.28 -26.27
CA ILE A 6 -39.09 -22.45 -25.40
C ILE A 6 -38.32 -21.50 -26.30
N LEU A 7 -38.74 -20.23 -26.34
CA LEU A 7 -38.01 -19.16 -27.00
C LEU A 7 -36.84 -18.75 -26.11
N SER A 8 -35.65 -19.29 -26.37
CA SER A 8 -34.42 -18.86 -25.69
C SER A 8 -34.01 -17.48 -26.19
N LEU A 9 -34.34 -16.44 -25.42
CA LEU A 9 -33.79 -15.10 -25.59
C LEU A 9 -32.29 -15.17 -25.24
N PHE A 10 -31.44 -15.32 -26.24
CA PHE A 10 -30.01 -15.00 -26.11
C PHE A 10 -29.89 -13.48 -26.03
N CYS A 11 -29.92 -12.93 -24.82
CA CYS A 11 -29.38 -11.60 -24.57
C CYS A 11 -27.85 -11.70 -24.69
N VAL A 12 -27.32 -11.44 -25.88
CA VAL A 12 -25.92 -11.05 -26.03
C VAL A 12 -25.83 -9.67 -25.39
N ALA A 13 -25.35 -9.61 -24.14
CA ALA A 13 -24.94 -8.36 -23.54
C ALA A 13 -23.80 -7.83 -24.43
N ALA A 14 -24.09 -6.82 -25.24
CA ALA A 14 -23.06 -6.05 -25.92
C ALA A 14 -22.18 -5.45 -24.83
N ILE A 15 -20.95 -5.95 -24.71
CA ILE A 15 -19.91 -5.26 -23.98
C ILE A 15 -19.72 -3.97 -24.78
N ALA A 16 -20.06 -2.83 -24.17
CA ALA A 16 -19.74 -1.54 -24.76
C ALA A 16 -18.20 -1.44 -24.72
N ASP A 17 -17.54 -1.76 -25.83
CA ASP A 17 -16.11 -1.56 -25.93
C ASP A 17 -15.86 -0.05 -26.06
N ASP A 18 -15.39 0.56 -24.98
CA ASP A 18 -15.07 1.98 -24.86
C ASP A 18 -13.77 2.31 -25.65
N TYR A 19 -13.87 2.45 -26.98
CA TYR A 19 -12.73 2.78 -27.82
C TYR A 19 -12.64 4.27 -28.16
N CYS A 20 -11.62 4.95 -27.60
CA CYS A 20 -11.27 6.35 -27.90
C CYS A 20 -11.29 6.69 -29.40
N TYR A 21 -10.75 5.82 -30.27
CA TYR A 21 -10.69 6.09 -31.71
C TYR A 21 -12.09 6.24 -32.33
N GLN A 22 -13.06 5.40 -31.94
CA GLN A 22 -14.42 5.47 -32.47
C GLN A 22 -15.12 6.74 -31.98
N ASP A 23 -14.93 7.11 -30.71
CA ASP A 23 -15.47 8.34 -30.14
C ASP A 23 -14.93 9.57 -30.87
N VAL A 24 -13.61 9.61 -31.13
CA VAL A 24 -12.97 10.71 -31.86
C VAL A 24 -13.46 10.79 -33.30
N VAL A 25 -13.55 9.66 -34.02
CA VAL A 25 -14.07 9.64 -35.39
C VAL A 25 -15.52 10.10 -35.45
N GLY A 26 -16.36 9.68 -34.49
CA GLY A 26 -17.73 10.14 -34.36
C GLY A 26 -17.83 11.64 -34.11
N ALA A 27 -17.08 12.13 -33.12
CA ALA A 27 -17.03 13.54 -32.72
C ALA A 27 -16.50 14.46 -33.83
N CYS A 28 -15.51 14.01 -34.59
CA CYS A 28 -14.86 14.80 -35.64
C CYS A 28 -15.48 14.61 -37.04
N SER A 29 -16.51 13.78 -37.19
CA SER A 29 -17.20 13.62 -38.47
C SER A 29 -17.95 14.91 -38.86
N LYS A 30 -17.87 15.29 -40.13
CA LYS A 30 -18.25 16.62 -40.67
C LYS A 30 -19.73 17.05 -40.47
N THR A 31 -20.57 16.21 -39.85
CA THR A 31 -22.01 16.41 -39.69
C THR A 31 -22.44 16.60 -38.23
N ALA A 32 -21.54 16.44 -37.26
CA ALA A 32 -21.83 16.69 -35.86
C ALA A 32 -21.67 18.19 -35.54
N ASN A 33 -22.73 18.83 -35.05
CA ASN A 33 -22.67 20.19 -34.51
C ASN A 33 -21.51 20.30 -33.51
N LYS A 34 -20.76 21.42 -33.55
CA LYS A 34 -19.59 21.77 -32.72
C LYS A 34 -19.78 21.69 -31.19
N HIS A 35 -20.93 21.24 -30.70
CA HIS A 35 -21.21 20.93 -29.31
C HIS A 35 -21.29 19.41 -29.11
N TYR A 36 -20.17 18.71 -29.30
CA TYR A 36 -20.04 17.33 -28.84
C TYR A 36 -19.72 17.36 -27.35
N SER A 37 -20.72 17.11 -26.50
CA SER A 37 -20.56 17.03 -25.04
C SER A 37 -20.39 15.60 -24.53
N ALA A 38 -20.11 14.63 -25.41
CA ALA A 38 -19.86 13.26 -24.97
C ALA A 38 -18.43 13.16 -24.45
N VAL A 39 -18.29 12.60 -23.25
CA VAL A 39 -17.01 12.25 -22.65
C VAL A 39 -16.30 11.31 -23.62
N LEU A 40 -15.16 11.74 -24.18
CA LEU A 40 -14.32 10.88 -25.00
C LEU A 40 -13.72 9.80 -24.10
N ASN A 41 -13.87 8.52 -24.43
CA ASN A 41 -13.28 7.40 -23.69
C ASN A 41 -11.77 7.25 -23.99
N CYS A 42 -11.03 8.35 -23.88
CA CYS A 42 -9.60 8.42 -24.09
C CYS A 42 -8.89 8.49 -22.73
N SER A 43 -8.90 7.36 -22.00
CA SER A 43 -8.26 7.23 -20.69
C SER A 43 -7.18 6.13 -20.71
N ALA A 44 -6.32 6.11 -19.70
CA ALA A 44 -5.34 5.04 -19.47
C ALA A 44 -5.95 3.82 -18.75
N LYS A 45 -7.27 3.82 -18.48
CA LYS A 45 -7.93 2.73 -17.77
C LYS A 45 -8.02 1.49 -18.65
N TYR A 46 -7.53 0.37 -18.13
CA TYR A 46 -7.71 -0.96 -18.69
C TYR A 46 -7.64 -2.00 -17.57
N GLY A 47 -8.08 -3.22 -17.84
CA GLY A 47 -8.06 -4.30 -16.86
C GLY A 47 -9.07 -4.05 -15.73
N ALA A 48 -8.67 -4.34 -14.49
CA ALA A 48 -9.53 -4.22 -13.32
C ALA A 48 -9.21 -3.00 -12.45
N ILE A 49 -8.50 -2.01 -12.98
CA ILE A 49 -8.06 -0.83 -12.20
C ILE A 49 -9.21 -0.16 -11.43
N GLU A 50 -10.38 0.02 -12.05
CA GLU A 50 -11.52 0.65 -11.36
C GLU A 50 -12.03 -0.15 -10.16
N LYS A 51 -11.84 -1.47 -10.18
CA LYS A 51 -12.26 -2.36 -9.09
C LYS A 51 -11.25 -2.38 -7.96
N VAL A 52 -9.96 -2.36 -8.29
CA VAL A 52 -8.86 -2.46 -7.32
C VAL A 52 -8.41 -1.09 -6.78
N GLN A 53 -8.68 0.00 -7.50
CA GLN A 53 -8.34 1.38 -7.13
C GLN A 53 -8.74 1.72 -5.68
N PRO A 54 -9.95 1.41 -5.18
CA PRO A 54 -10.31 1.65 -3.79
C PRO A 54 -9.33 1.05 -2.78
N ALA A 55 -8.85 -0.18 -3.01
CA ALA A 55 -7.91 -0.85 -2.13
C ALA A 55 -6.50 -0.25 -2.25
N LEU A 56 -6.07 0.11 -3.48
CA LEU A 56 -4.80 0.82 -3.69
C LEU A 56 -4.79 2.18 -2.99
N GLN A 57 -5.86 2.97 -3.10
CA GLN A 57 -6.01 4.26 -2.42
C GLN A 57 -5.88 4.11 -0.89
N GLN A 58 -6.53 3.09 -0.30
CA GLN A 58 -6.42 2.81 1.13
C GLN A 58 -4.99 2.49 1.53
N TYR A 59 -4.32 1.62 0.79
CA TYR A 59 -2.96 1.21 1.07
C TYR A 59 -1.93 2.33 0.88
N ILE A 60 -2.15 3.23 -0.08
CA ILE A 60 -1.37 4.46 -0.26
C ILE A 60 -1.54 5.38 0.96
N ASN A 61 -2.77 5.60 1.41
CA ASN A 61 -3.01 6.41 2.62
C ASN A 61 -2.36 5.77 3.86
N HIS A 62 -2.41 4.44 3.96
CA HIS A 62 -1.76 3.69 5.04
C HIS A 62 -0.25 3.94 5.07
N HIS A 63 0.43 3.97 3.92
CA HIS A 63 1.85 4.33 3.83
C HIS A 63 2.14 5.70 4.43
N PHE A 64 1.35 6.73 4.10
CA PHE A 64 1.56 8.07 4.64
C PHE A 64 1.33 8.13 6.15
N VAL A 65 0.28 7.47 6.65
CA VAL A 65 0.05 7.40 8.10
C VAL A 65 1.23 6.73 8.80
N ARG A 66 1.71 5.57 8.33
CA ARG A 66 2.87 4.90 8.95
C ARG A 66 4.16 5.69 8.82
N SER A 67 4.34 6.42 7.72
CA SER A 67 5.44 7.37 7.57
C SER A 67 5.47 8.38 8.72
N PHE A 68 4.34 9.01 9.04
CA PHE A 68 4.25 9.95 10.16
C PHE A 68 4.43 9.26 11.53
N GLU A 69 3.92 8.05 11.71
CA GLU A 69 4.12 7.31 12.97
C GLU A 69 5.59 6.96 13.20
N TYR A 70 6.27 6.46 12.19
CA TYR A 70 7.71 6.18 12.27
C TYR A 70 8.53 7.46 12.46
N LEU A 71 8.10 8.58 11.87
CA LEU A 71 8.71 9.89 12.14
C LEU A 71 8.64 10.24 13.63
N LEU A 72 7.47 10.06 14.26
CA LEU A 72 7.28 10.34 15.69
C LEU A 72 8.09 9.39 16.58
N MET A 73 8.23 8.13 16.18
CA MET A 73 9.12 7.18 16.86
C MET A 73 10.59 7.61 16.73
N SER A 74 11.02 8.05 15.54
CA SER A 74 12.38 8.55 15.29
C SER A 74 12.71 9.74 16.19
N THR A 75 11.83 10.74 16.27
CA THR A 75 12.05 11.93 17.12
C THR A 75 12.05 11.60 18.62
N HIS A 76 11.29 10.58 19.04
CA HIS A 76 11.35 10.08 20.41
C HIS A 76 12.74 9.53 20.75
N PHE A 77 13.34 8.72 19.88
CA PHE A 77 14.69 8.19 20.12
C PHE A 77 15.81 9.23 19.99
N ALA A 78 15.58 10.30 19.21
CA ALA A 78 16.48 11.43 19.05
C ALA A 78 16.51 12.40 20.25
N ASN A 79 15.57 12.29 21.20
CA ASN A 79 15.51 13.24 22.32
C ASN A 79 16.68 13.04 23.29
N TYR A 80 17.01 14.09 24.07
CA TYR A 80 18.18 14.07 24.97
C TYR A 80 18.13 13.03 26.10
N GLN A 81 16.93 12.52 26.44
CA GLN A 81 16.75 11.52 27.50
C GLN A 81 16.98 10.10 26.97
N LYS A 82 16.44 9.79 25.80
CA LYS A 82 16.61 8.49 25.13
C LYS A 82 17.97 8.40 24.46
N ASN A 83 18.32 9.40 23.65
CA ASN A 83 19.59 9.56 22.95
C ASN A 83 20.09 8.25 22.31
N ARG A 84 19.26 7.67 21.44
CA ARG A 84 19.49 6.40 20.73
C ARG A 84 19.57 6.66 19.23
N ALA A 85 20.73 7.09 18.76
CA ALA A 85 20.91 7.51 17.36
C ALA A 85 20.69 6.34 16.38
N GLY A 86 20.93 5.10 16.78
CA GLY A 86 20.66 3.91 15.97
C GLY A 86 19.18 3.64 15.80
N PHE A 87 18.39 3.72 16.88
CA PHE A 87 16.94 3.62 16.80
C PHE A 87 16.30 4.82 16.10
N GLU A 88 16.81 6.03 16.34
CA GLU A 88 16.41 7.24 15.60
C GLU A 88 16.56 7.00 14.09
N LYS A 89 17.73 6.54 13.66
CA LYS A 89 18.04 6.24 12.26
C LYS A 89 17.14 5.15 11.70
N LEU A 90 16.95 4.05 12.45
CA LEU A 90 16.06 2.95 12.05
C LEU A 90 14.65 3.45 11.71
N PHE A 91 14.05 4.24 12.61
CA PHE A 91 12.69 4.74 12.39
C PHE A 91 12.63 5.90 11.39
N ARG A 92 13.73 6.66 11.23
CA ARG A 92 13.85 7.65 10.16
C ARG A 92 13.83 6.97 8.79
N GLU A 93 14.64 5.93 8.60
CA GLU A 93 14.70 5.18 7.34
C GLU A 93 13.36 4.51 7.02
N LEU A 94 12.66 3.98 8.03
CA LEU A 94 11.29 3.47 7.86
C LEU A 94 10.32 4.56 7.41
N SER A 95 10.34 5.72 8.06
CA SER A 95 9.49 6.87 7.73
C SER A 95 9.71 7.32 6.28
N ASP A 96 10.96 7.58 5.92
CA ASP A 96 11.34 8.07 4.60
C ASP A 96 10.99 7.04 3.50
N ASN A 97 11.18 5.75 3.78
CA ASN A 97 10.80 4.69 2.86
C ASN A 97 9.29 4.62 2.66
N LYS A 98 8.48 4.67 3.73
CA LYS A 98 7.01 4.65 3.59
C LYS A 98 6.48 5.88 2.85
N TRP A 99 7.08 7.05 3.07
CA TRP A 99 6.79 8.25 2.29
C TRP A 99 7.10 8.06 0.80
N HIS A 100 8.28 7.52 0.48
CA HIS A 100 8.70 7.27 -0.89
C HIS A 100 7.78 6.26 -1.60
N GLU A 101 7.52 5.09 -0.98
CA GLU A 101 6.64 4.06 -1.54
C GLU A 101 5.22 4.58 -1.75
N GLY A 102 4.68 5.38 -0.81
CA GLY A 102 3.38 6.03 -0.99
C GLY A 102 3.33 6.92 -2.24
N ILE A 103 4.39 7.67 -2.53
CA ILE A 103 4.50 8.49 -3.75
C ILE A 103 4.60 7.63 -5.01
N GLU A 104 5.43 6.58 -5.00
CA GLU A 104 5.55 5.69 -6.16
C GLU A 104 4.23 4.98 -6.48
N MET A 105 3.49 4.57 -5.45
CA MET A 105 2.17 3.97 -5.62
C MET A 105 1.11 4.95 -6.16
N ILE A 106 1.17 6.24 -5.81
CA ILE A 106 0.31 7.26 -6.45
C ILE A 106 0.63 7.35 -7.94
N LYS A 107 1.92 7.46 -8.30
CA LYS A 107 2.34 7.53 -9.70
C LYS A 107 1.86 6.30 -10.48
N TYR A 108 1.98 5.13 -9.87
CA TYR A 108 1.48 3.88 -10.43
C TYR A 108 -0.04 3.92 -10.65
N LEU A 109 -0.83 4.30 -9.63
CA LEU A 109 -2.28 4.44 -9.72
C LEU A 109 -2.71 5.39 -10.86
N ASP A 110 -2.11 6.58 -10.90
CA ASP A 110 -2.41 7.60 -11.90
C ASP A 110 -2.01 7.14 -13.31
N SER A 111 -0.89 6.40 -13.44
CA SER A 111 -0.43 5.84 -14.72
C SER A 111 -1.41 4.81 -15.31
N ARG A 112 -2.18 4.14 -14.45
CA ARG A 112 -3.25 3.19 -14.83
C ARG A 112 -4.60 3.86 -15.07
N GLY A 113 -4.65 5.20 -15.05
CA GLY A 113 -5.89 5.97 -15.21
C GLY A 113 -6.79 5.94 -13.97
N GLY A 114 -6.27 5.50 -12.84
CA GLY A 114 -6.91 5.72 -11.55
C GLY A 114 -6.72 7.16 -11.08
N GLU A 115 -7.36 7.50 -9.96
CA GLU A 115 -7.23 8.80 -9.33
C GLU A 115 -7.03 8.60 -7.83
N MET A 116 -6.11 9.33 -7.21
CA MET A 116 -5.90 9.24 -5.78
C MET A 116 -7.01 9.96 -4.99
N ASP A 117 -7.58 9.30 -3.98
CA ASP A 117 -8.50 9.89 -2.99
C ASP A 117 -7.91 9.76 -1.58
N PHE A 118 -7.42 10.87 -1.04
CA PHE A 118 -6.82 10.92 0.30
C PHE A 118 -7.84 10.81 1.45
N ASN A 119 -9.14 10.89 1.16
CA ASN A 119 -10.18 10.66 2.17
C ASN A 119 -10.45 9.17 2.41
N ARG A 120 -9.92 8.30 1.55
CA ARG A 120 -10.13 6.86 1.63
C ARG A 120 -9.12 6.22 2.57
N ILE A 121 -9.35 6.39 3.87
CA ILE A 121 -8.50 5.83 4.93
C ILE A 121 -8.97 4.40 5.27
N ALA A 122 -8.03 3.49 5.53
CA ALA A 122 -8.34 2.13 5.96
C ALA A 122 -9.04 2.14 7.33
N GLU A 123 -10.07 1.30 7.50
CA GLU A 123 -10.92 1.31 8.71
C GLU A 123 -10.14 0.95 9.98
N ASP A 124 -9.14 0.07 9.88
CA ASP A 124 -8.25 -0.28 10.98
C ASP A 124 -7.37 0.89 11.39
N VAL A 125 -6.83 1.66 10.43
CA VAL A 125 -6.08 2.89 10.69
C VAL A 125 -6.97 3.93 11.39
N ALA A 126 -8.19 4.12 10.91
CA ALA A 126 -9.16 5.03 11.52
C ALA A 126 -9.50 4.61 12.97
N LYS A 127 -9.73 3.31 13.22
CA LYS A 127 -9.97 2.79 14.58
C LYS A 127 -8.75 2.90 15.49
N GLU A 128 -7.54 2.83 14.94
CA GLU A 128 -6.32 3.08 15.69
C GLU A 128 -6.21 4.57 16.10
N GLU A 129 -6.82 5.52 15.39
CA GLU A 129 -6.83 6.95 15.77
C GLU A 129 -7.69 7.24 17.00
N GLU A 130 -8.72 6.43 17.24
CA GLU A 130 -9.64 6.58 18.38
C GLU A 130 -9.01 6.21 19.74
N LYS A 131 -7.82 5.57 19.74
CA LYS A 131 -7.09 5.19 20.95
C LYS A 131 -5.96 6.18 21.22
N GLU A 132 -5.67 6.45 22.50
CA GLU A 132 -4.52 7.26 22.89
C GLU A 132 -3.21 6.66 22.31
N ARG A 133 -2.65 7.30 21.29
CA ARG A 133 -1.44 6.84 20.61
C ARG A 133 -0.22 7.43 21.30
N SER A 134 0.46 6.62 22.12
CA SER A 134 1.83 6.93 22.52
C SER A 134 2.84 6.33 21.54
N PHE A 135 3.75 7.18 21.06
CA PHE A 135 4.95 6.79 20.31
C PHE A 135 6.21 6.83 21.18
N GLU A 136 6.05 7.13 22.47
CA GLU A 136 7.10 7.13 23.48
C GLU A 136 7.34 5.72 24.01
N LEU A 137 7.94 4.89 23.18
CA LEU A 137 8.11 3.47 23.43
C LEU A 137 9.54 3.14 23.86
N TYR A 138 9.68 2.08 24.66
CA TYR A 138 10.98 1.44 24.87
C TYR A 138 11.42 0.70 23.61
N GLU A 139 12.72 0.48 23.47
CA GLU A 139 13.39 -0.03 22.28
C GLU A 139 12.76 -1.33 21.74
N LEU A 140 12.56 -2.33 22.60
CA LEU A 140 11.92 -3.59 22.20
C LEU A 140 10.45 -3.40 21.81
N ALA A 141 9.71 -2.56 22.53
CA ALA A 141 8.31 -2.28 22.23
C ALA A 141 8.16 -1.52 20.90
N ALA A 142 9.09 -0.61 20.59
CA ALA A 142 9.12 0.13 19.35
C ALA A 142 9.37 -0.80 18.15
N VAL A 143 10.36 -1.70 18.25
CA VAL A 143 10.66 -2.68 17.20
C VAL A 143 9.53 -3.69 17.03
N ALA A 144 8.92 -4.16 18.13
CA ALA A 144 7.77 -5.06 18.08
C ALA A 144 6.57 -4.39 17.41
N ARG A 145 6.29 -3.12 17.73
CA ARG A 145 5.23 -2.35 17.09
C ARG A 145 5.47 -2.20 15.60
N ALA A 146 6.69 -1.85 15.20
CA ALA A 146 7.04 -1.76 13.78
C ALA A 146 6.85 -3.11 13.07
N LEU A 147 7.32 -4.20 13.67
CA LEU A 147 7.14 -5.55 13.11
C LEU A 147 5.67 -5.91 12.89
N ASP A 148 4.79 -5.59 13.85
CA ASP A 148 3.36 -5.87 13.72
C ASP A 148 2.69 -4.96 12.67
N THR A 149 3.09 -3.69 12.59
CA THR A 149 2.63 -2.77 11.54
C THR A 149 3.00 -3.30 10.15
N GLU A 150 4.26 -3.67 9.92
CA GLU A 150 4.71 -4.15 8.61
C GLU A 150 4.03 -5.48 8.23
N LYS A 151 3.80 -6.38 9.20
CA LYS A 151 2.99 -7.59 8.95
C LYS A 151 1.57 -7.28 8.52
N LYS A 152 0.91 -6.28 9.13
CA LYS A 152 -0.43 -5.85 8.72
C LYS A 152 -0.41 -5.30 7.29
N MET A 153 0.56 -4.44 6.97
CA MET A 153 0.71 -3.89 5.62
C MET A 153 0.96 -5.00 4.58
N ALA A 154 1.76 -6.01 4.89
CA ALA A 154 1.97 -7.16 4.01
C ALA A 154 0.68 -7.98 3.78
N LEU A 155 -0.17 -8.13 4.81
CA LEU A 155 -1.48 -8.79 4.66
C LEU A 155 -2.46 -7.96 3.81
N GLU A 156 -2.41 -6.64 3.92
CA GLU A 156 -3.20 -5.74 3.06
C GLU A 156 -2.75 -5.84 1.59
N ALA A 157 -1.45 -5.87 1.33
CA ALA A 157 -0.90 -6.10 -0.01
C ALA A 157 -1.36 -7.45 -0.60
N ASN A 158 -1.39 -8.52 0.22
CA ASN A 158 -1.95 -9.81 -0.20
C ASN A 158 -3.44 -9.75 -0.52
N SER A 159 -4.21 -8.91 0.18
CA SER A 159 -5.62 -8.69 -0.12
C SER A 159 -5.80 -8.00 -1.48
N ILE A 160 -4.98 -6.98 -1.78
CA ILE A 160 -4.98 -6.29 -3.09
C ILE A 160 -4.61 -7.28 -4.20
N HIS A 161 -3.54 -8.07 -4.00
CA HIS A 161 -3.12 -9.10 -4.95
C HIS A 161 -4.22 -10.13 -5.21
N SER A 162 -4.87 -10.61 -4.15
CA SER A 162 -6.00 -11.52 -4.25
C SER A 162 -7.14 -10.91 -5.07
N GLU A 163 -7.45 -9.63 -4.85
CA GLU A 163 -8.50 -8.91 -5.59
C GLU A 163 -8.16 -8.79 -7.09
N ALA A 164 -6.91 -8.46 -7.43
CA ALA A 164 -6.42 -8.37 -8.81
C ALA A 164 -6.33 -9.73 -9.53
N THR A 165 -6.20 -10.83 -8.78
CA THR A 165 -6.09 -12.19 -9.33
C THR A 165 -7.39 -12.98 -9.30
N ARG A 166 -8.50 -12.40 -8.80
CA ARG A 166 -9.80 -13.10 -8.76
C ARG A 166 -10.18 -13.59 -10.16
N LYS A 167 -10.46 -14.89 -10.26
CA LYS A 167 -10.92 -15.54 -11.50
C LYS A 167 -12.35 -15.08 -11.85
N ASN A 168 -12.44 -13.89 -12.40
CA ASN A 168 -13.62 -13.31 -13.00
C ASN A 168 -13.13 -12.51 -14.22
N ILE A 169 -13.81 -12.69 -15.36
CA ILE A 169 -13.47 -12.05 -16.64
C ILE A 169 -13.35 -10.51 -16.50
N ASN A 170 -14.04 -9.92 -15.52
CA ASN A 170 -14.06 -8.47 -15.26
C ASN A 170 -13.15 -8.00 -14.11
N PHE A 171 -12.39 -8.88 -13.45
CA PHE A 171 -11.57 -8.54 -12.27
C PHE A 171 -10.10 -8.98 -12.37
N HIS A 172 -9.72 -9.69 -13.44
CA HIS A 172 -8.34 -10.14 -13.61
C HIS A 172 -7.45 -9.02 -14.16
N ASP A 173 -6.43 -8.62 -13.39
CA ASP A 173 -5.46 -7.60 -13.78
C ASP A 173 -4.03 -8.06 -13.46
N PRO A 174 -3.34 -8.73 -14.42
CA PRO A 174 -2.01 -9.26 -14.20
C PRO A 174 -0.95 -8.18 -13.99
N GLU A 175 -1.20 -6.94 -14.45
CA GLU A 175 -0.25 -5.84 -14.28
C GLU A 175 -0.28 -5.33 -12.84
N ILE A 176 -1.46 -5.23 -12.22
CA ILE A 176 -1.56 -4.96 -10.77
C ILE A 176 -0.92 -6.07 -9.94
N SER A 177 -1.18 -7.33 -10.30
CA SER A 177 -0.57 -8.46 -9.58
C SER A 177 0.96 -8.41 -9.64
N ASP A 178 1.54 -8.17 -10.83
CA ASP A 178 2.98 -8.06 -11.04
C ASP A 178 3.59 -6.88 -10.29
N TYR A 179 2.94 -5.70 -10.30
CA TYR A 179 3.39 -4.53 -9.55
C TYR A 179 3.45 -4.81 -8.04
N ILE A 180 2.37 -5.38 -7.48
CA ILE A 180 2.30 -5.71 -6.05
C ILE A 180 3.35 -6.75 -5.67
N GLU A 181 3.59 -7.76 -6.50
CA GLU A 181 4.63 -8.76 -6.25
C GLU A 181 6.03 -8.13 -6.21
N LYS A 182 6.37 -7.33 -7.22
CA LYS A 182 7.71 -6.75 -7.41
C LYS A 182 8.00 -5.62 -6.44
N GLU A 183 7.11 -4.64 -6.36
CA GLU A 183 7.38 -3.39 -5.66
C GLU A 183 6.97 -3.42 -4.19
N VAL A 184 6.12 -4.35 -3.78
CA VAL A 184 5.57 -4.38 -2.41
C VAL A 184 5.95 -5.66 -1.67
N VAL A 185 5.46 -6.81 -2.12
CA VAL A 185 5.52 -8.07 -1.35
C VAL A 185 6.96 -8.52 -1.07
N HIS A 186 7.88 -8.34 -2.03
CA HIS A 186 9.29 -8.67 -1.81
C HIS A 186 9.95 -7.77 -0.74
N LYS A 187 9.72 -6.45 -0.82
CA LYS A 187 10.28 -5.48 0.13
C LYS A 187 9.74 -5.73 1.54
N GLU A 188 8.43 -5.97 1.67
CA GLU A 188 7.78 -6.29 2.94
C GLU A 188 8.36 -7.56 3.59
N LYS A 189 8.56 -8.63 2.82
CA LYS A 189 9.16 -9.88 3.31
C LYS A 189 10.57 -9.64 3.88
N ASP A 190 11.41 -8.86 3.19
CA ASP A 190 12.77 -8.56 3.65
C ASP A 190 12.78 -7.67 4.90
N LEU A 191 11.90 -6.66 4.94
CA LEU A 191 11.77 -5.77 6.10
C LEU A 191 11.26 -6.51 7.34
N ILE A 192 10.19 -7.29 7.21
CA ILE A 192 9.63 -8.11 8.30
C ILE A 192 10.70 -9.06 8.85
N ARG A 193 11.48 -9.71 7.99
CA ARG A 193 12.56 -10.60 8.42
C ARG A 193 13.60 -9.85 9.25
N LYS A 194 13.96 -8.63 8.85
CA LYS A 194 14.95 -7.81 9.53
C LYS A 194 14.47 -7.33 10.90
N LEU A 195 13.25 -6.80 10.98
CA LEU A 195 12.62 -6.37 12.23
C LEU A 195 12.43 -7.55 13.20
N ALA A 196 12.05 -8.73 12.71
CA ALA A 196 11.96 -9.94 13.53
C ALA A 196 13.32 -10.36 14.10
N GLY A 197 14.40 -10.19 13.33
CA GLY A 197 15.77 -10.38 13.80
C GLY A 197 16.10 -9.43 14.94
N TYR A 198 15.85 -8.13 14.75
CA TYR A 198 16.09 -7.10 15.77
C TYR A 198 15.28 -7.36 17.05
N ALA A 199 14.00 -7.74 16.94
CA ALA A 199 13.19 -8.09 18.10
C ALA A 199 13.74 -9.31 18.86
N THR A 200 14.22 -10.32 18.13
CA THR A 200 14.82 -11.52 18.72
C THR A 200 16.13 -11.17 19.45
N ASP A 201 17.00 -10.40 18.81
CA ASP A 201 18.27 -9.97 19.39
C ASP A 201 18.04 -9.13 20.65
N LEU A 202 17.17 -8.11 20.58
CA LEU A 202 16.81 -7.28 21.74
C LEU A 202 16.23 -8.12 22.88
N THR A 203 15.33 -9.06 22.60
CA THR A 203 14.77 -9.95 23.62
C THR A 203 15.89 -10.73 24.33
N ASN A 204 16.84 -11.28 23.57
CA ASN A 204 17.95 -12.04 24.13
C ASN A 204 18.94 -11.17 24.90
N LEU A 205 19.19 -9.94 24.44
CA LEU A 205 20.12 -9.00 25.06
C LEU A 205 19.55 -8.40 26.36
N LEU A 206 18.26 -8.09 26.39
CA LEU A 206 17.59 -7.49 27.55
C LEU A 206 17.37 -8.47 28.70
N ASN A 207 17.36 -9.77 28.43
CA ASN A 207 17.24 -10.83 29.45
C ASN A 207 18.55 -11.15 30.19
N LYS A 208 19.66 -10.47 29.86
CA LYS A 208 20.99 -10.67 30.49
C LYS A 208 21.27 -9.61 31.55
N GLN A 209 22.23 -9.90 32.43
CA GLN A 209 22.64 -9.00 33.52
C GLN A 209 23.18 -7.65 32.99
N ASP A 210 23.86 -7.65 31.84
CA ASP A 210 24.43 -6.45 31.21
C ASP A 210 23.52 -5.83 30.14
N SER A 211 22.21 -5.77 30.41
CA SER A 211 21.19 -5.33 29.44
C SER A 211 21.41 -3.88 28.96
N SER A 212 21.88 -2.98 29.84
CA SER A 212 22.15 -1.57 29.51
C SER A 212 23.31 -1.42 28.51
N LEU A 213 24.42 -2.12 28.75
CA LEU A 213 25.57 -2.15 27.83
C LEU A 213 25.19 -2.82 26.51
N SER A 214 24.46 -3.94 26.58
CA SER A 214 24.00 -4.66 25.40
C SER A 214 23.11 -3.81 24.50
N LEU A 215 22.22 -3.02 25.11
CA LEU A 215 21.34 -2.10 24.39
C LEU A 215 22.10 -0.94 23.75
N PHE A 216 23.12 -0.42 24.43
CA PHE A 216 24.02 0.58 23.84
C PHE A 216 24.77 0.02 22.62
N LEU A 217 25.35 -1.18 22.72
CA LEU A 217 26.04 -1.83 21.60
C LEU A 217 25.09 -2.14 20.44
N PHE A 218 23.83 -2.50 20.74
CA PHE A 218 22.82 -2.71 19.71
C PHE A 218 22.46 -1.41 18.99
N ASP A 219 22.36 -0.29 19.71
CA ASP A 219 22.15 1.02 19.10
C ASP A 219 23.32 1.40 18.16
N GLU A 220 24.56 1.23 18.61
CA GLU A 220 25.76 1.43 17.77
C GLU A 220 25.75 0.52 16.53
N TYR A 221 25.29 -0.73 16.69
CA TYR A 221 25.10 -1.64 15.56
C TYR A 221 24.07 -1.09 14.55
N LEU A 222 22.93 -0.57 15.03
CA LEU A 222 21.92 0.03 14.15
C LEU A 222 22.45 1.29 13.44
N GLN A 223 23.25 2.12 14.09
CA GLN A 223 23.85 3.32 13.47
C GLN A 223 24.71 2.97 12.26
N ASN A 224 25.47 1.87 12.35
CA ASN A 224 26.45 1.47 11.33
C ASN A 224 25.86 0.61 10.20
N ASN A 225 24.64 0.09 10.35
CA ASN A 225 23.98 -0.74 9.35
C ASN A 225 22.83 0.03 8.69
N LYS A 226 22.61 -0.18 7.39
CA LYS A 226 21.46 0.39 6.68
C LYS A 226 20.27 -0.55 6.76
N LEU A 227 19.05 -0.01 6.84
CA LEU A 227 17.83 -0.81 6.78
C LEU A 227 17.53 -1.30 5.36
N PHE A 228 17.65 -0.40 4.37
CA PHE A 228 17.45 -0.64 2.94
C PHE A 228 18.76 -0.50 2.15
#